data_AF-A0A2Z3IAH5-F1
#
_entry.id   AF-A0A2Z3IAH5-F1
#
_cell.length_a   1.000
_cell.length_b   1.000
_cell.length_c   1.000
_cell.angle_alpha   90.00
_cell.angle_beta   90.00
_cell.angle_gamma   90.00
#
_symmetry.space_group_name_H-M   'P 1'
#
loop_
_entity.id
_entity.type
_entity.pdbx_description
1 polymer ?
#
loop_
_entity_poly.entity_id
_entity_poly.type
_entity_poly.pdbx_seq_one_letter_code
_entity_poly.pdbx_strand_id
1 'polypeptide(L)'
;MLFRFVWVILAQFVLQPAFAQDHQPIKIGLLRFGTVAWEIDALRHEGLDHKHGIAIIPVEFASNEAAKVSLQTGAVDMIVVD
;
A
#
# COMPACT_ATOMS: atom_id res chain seq x y z
N MET A 1 44.30 -17.90 -10.41
CA MET A 1 44.01 -17.01 -9.27
C MET A 1 42.95 -15.95 -9.59
N LEU A 2 42.99 -15.31 -10.76
CA LEU A 2 42.04 -14.25 -11.16
C LEU A 2 40.56 -14.68 -11.15
N PHE A 3 40.26 -15.90 -11.60
CA PHE A 3 38.89 -16.43 -11.65
C PHE A 3 38.22 -16.52 -10.26
N ARG A 4 39.01 -16.81 -9.21
CA ARG A 4 38.50 -16.92 -7.84
C ARG A 4 38.12 -15.56 -7.26
N PHE A 5 38.82 -14.49 -7.65
CA PHE A 5 38.47 -13.13 -7.25
C PHE A 5 37.16 -12.65 -7.91
N VAL A 6 36.94 -13.00 -9.18
CA VAL A 6 35.69 -12.66 -9.90
C VAL A 6 34.47 -13.26 -9.19
N TRP A 7 34.55 -14.51 -8.74
CA TRP A 7 33.46 -15.16 -7.99
C TRP A 7 33.19 -14.53 -6.63
N VAL A 8 34.23 -14.08 -5.92
CA VAL A 8 34.06 -13.40 -4.62
C VAL A 8 33.37 -12.05 -4.81
N ILE A 9 33.73 -11.29 -5.85
CA ILE A 9 33.11 -9.99 -6.16
C ILE A 9 31.64 -10.18 -6.57
N LEU A 10 31.32 -11.19 -7.38
CA LEU A 10 29.94 -11.51 -7.76
C LEU A 10 29.09 -11.92 -6.55
N ALA A 11 29.62 -12.74 -5.64
CA ALA A 11 28.92 -13.13 -4.43
C ALA A 11 28.58 -11.93 -3.53
N GLN A 12 29.49 -10.95 -3.42
CA GLN A 12 29.27 -9.73 -2.64
C GLN A 12 28.11 -8.87 -3.19
N PHE A 13 27.90 -8.89 -4.50
CA PHE A 13 26.79 -8.15 -5.13
C PHE A 13 25.42 -8.80 -4.88
N VAL A 14 25.37 -10.11 -4.65
CA VAL A 14 24.13 -10.86 -4.37
C VAL A 14 23.74 -10.76 -2.89
N LEU A 15 24.72 -10.57 -2.00
CA LEU A 15 24.54 -10.50 -0.55
C LEU A 15 24.15 -9.09 -0.03
N GLN A 16 23.55 -8.24 -0.87
CA GLN A 16 23.12 -6.92 -0.39
C GLN A 16 22.01 -7.05 0.66
N PRO A 17 22.05 -6.24 1.74
CA PRO A 17 20.99 -6.23 2.74
C PRO A 17 19.68 -5.78 2.10
N ALA A 18 18.62 -6.54 2.33
CA ALA A 18 17.27 -6.11 1.96
C ALA A 18 16.80 -5.08 3.00
N PHE A 19 16.54 -3.86 2.53
CA PHE A 19 15.85 -2.86 3.35
C PHE A 19 14.35 -3.07 3.21
N ALA A 20 13.65 -3.09 4.35
CA ALA A 20 12.20 -3.00 4.32
C ALA A 20 11.81 -1.66 3.71
N GLN A 21 10.87 -1.68 2.77
CA GLN A 21 10.34 -0.46 2.19
C GLN A 21 9.52 0.28 3.27
N ASP A 22 9.64 1.61 3.31
CA ASP A 22 8.81 2.45 4.19
C ASP A 22 7.33 2.10 4.02
N HIS A 23 6.52 2.35 5.06
CA HIS A 23 5.07 2.17 5.02
C HIS A 23 4.46 2.99 3.86
N GLN A 24 4.34 2.34 2.70
CA GLN A 24 3.72 2.93 1.53
C GLN A 24 2.25 3.16 1.85
N PRO A 25 1.75 4.41 1.74
CA PRO A 25 0.34 4.68 1.94
C PRO A 25 -0.51 3.86 0.97
N ILE A 26 -1.56 3.23 1.49
CA ILE A 26 -2.48 2.42 0.69
C ILE A 26 -3.65 3.31 0.27
N LYS A 27 -3.88 3.44 -1.04
CA LYS A 27 -5.04 4.13 -1.61
C LYS A 27 -6.23 3.19 -1.63
N ILE A 28 -7.24 3.50 -0.83
CA ILE A 28 -8.46 2.68 -0.72
C ILE A 28 -9.61 3.43 -1.37
N GLY A 29 -10.16 2.87 -2.45
CA GLY A 29 -11.37 3.35 -3.08
C GLY A 29 -12.63 2.89 -2.34
N LEU A 30 -13.49 3.83 -1.95
CA LEU A 30 -14.72 3.53 -1.20
C LEU A 30 -15.84 4.49 -1.57
N LEU A 31 -17.08 4.09 -1.30
CA LEU A 31 -18.22 4.98 -1.44
C LEU A 31 -18.23 6.04 -0.36
N ARG A 32 -18.47 7.31 -0.71
CA ARG A 32 -18.59 8.42 0.26
C ARG A 32 -19.64 8.15 1.35
N PHE A 33 -20.65 7.34 1.02
CA PHE A 33 -21.77 6.99 1.89
C PHE A 33 -21.75 5.51 2.31
N GLY A 34 -20.65 4.80 2.08
CA GLY A 34 -20.51 3.39 2.43
C GLY A 34 -20.10 3.18 3.90
N THR A 35 -20.19 1.94 4.36
CA THR A 35 -19.85 1.58 5.75
C THR A 35 -18.38 1.86 6.06
N VAL A 36 -17.47 1.51 5.16
CA VAL A 36 -16.02 1.72 5.35
C VAL A 36 -15.65 3.20 5.53
N ALA A 37 -16.45 4.15 5.03
CA ALA A 37 -16.16 5.57 5.19
C ALA A 37 -16.17 6.01 6.67
N TRP A 38 -17.19 5.59 7.44
CA TRP A 38 -17.25 5.92 8.86
C TRP A 38 -16.24 5.09 9.68
N GLU A 39 -15.94 3.86 9.26
CA GLU A 39 -14.95 3.01 9.93
C GLU A 39 -13.54 3.58 9.84
N ILE A 40 -13.16 4.13 8.67
CA ILE A 40 -11.88 4.81 8.49
C ILE A 40 -11.83 6.12 9.31
N ASP A 41 -12.95 6.84 9.39
CA ASP A 41 -13.04 8.03 10.24
C ASP A 41 -12.83 7.68 11.71
N ALA A 42 -13.50 6.62 12.20
CA ALA A 42 -13.30 6.10 13.55
C ALA A 42 -11.85 5.61 13.79
N LEU A 43 -11.27 4.89 12.83
CA LEU A 43 -9.88 4.41 12.90
C LEU A 43 -8.89 5.58 13.11
N ARG A 44 -9.08 6.68 12.37
CA ARG A 44 -8.27 7.90 12.45
C ARG A 44 -8.52 8.67 13.74
N HIS A 45 -9.79 8.78 14.14
CA HIS A 45 -10.17 9.44 15.38
C HIS A 45 -9.51 8.79 16.60
N GLU A 46 -9.46 7.46 16.62
CA GLU A 46 -8.82 6.67 17.68
C GLU A 46 -7.29 6.53 17.51
N GLY A 47 -6.71 7.11 16.45
CA GLY A 47 -5.27 7.05 16.15
C GLY A 47 -4.74 5.64 15.93
N LEU A 48 -5.61 4.70 15.55
CA LEU A 48 -5.26 3.29 15.40
C LEU A 48 -4.39 3.04 14.17
N ASP A 49 -4.55 3.85 13.12
CA ASP A 49 -3.71 3.84 11.94
C ASP A 49 -2.25 4.18 12.30
N HIS A 50 -2.02 5.27 13.02
CA HIS A 50 -0.70 5.67 13.52
C HIS A 50 -0.11 4.65 14.49
N LYS A 51 -0.91 4.13 15.43
CA LYS A 51 -0.46 3.14 16.42
C LYS A 51 0.09 1.87 15.77
N HIS A 52 -0.46 1.47 14.64
CA HIS A 52 -0.04 0.25 13.92
C HIS A 52 0.85 0.55 12.70
N GLY A 53 1.24 1.81 12.48
CA GLY A 53 2.08 2.21 11.34
C GLY A 53 1.39 2.09 9.99
N ILE A 54 0.06 2.09 9.94
CA ILE A 54 -0.72 1.95 8.71
C ILE A 54 -1.01 3.35 8.16
N ALA A 55 -0.58 3.63 6.93
CA ALA A 55 -0.93 4.86 6.23
C ALA A 55 -2.06 4.58 5.23
N ILE A 56 -3.24 5.18 5.45
CA ILE A 56 -4.42 5.01 4.59
C ILE A 56 -4.74 6.32 3.87
N ILE A 57 -4.89 6.25 2.55
CA ILE A 57 -5.39 7.34 1.70
C ILE A 57 -6.77 6.93 1.16
N PRO A 58 -7.89 7.37 1.79
CA PRO A 58 -9.21 7.11 1.27
C PRO A 58 -9.44 7.92 -0.01
N VAL A 59 -10.00 7.28 -1.03
CA VAL A 59 -10.43 7.88 -2.29
C VAL A 59 -11.92 7.65 -2.43
N GLU A 60 -12.69 8.73 -2.32
CA GLU A 60 -14.14 8.66 -2.31
C GLU A 60 -14.74 8.60 -3.72
N PHE A 61 -15.68 7.68 -3.92
CA PHE A 61 -16.43 7.52 -5.15
C PHE A 61 -17.94 7.67 -4.90
N ALA A 62 -18.66 8.09 -5.95
CA ALA A 62 -20.12 8.19 -5.93
C ALA A 62 -20.82 6.87 -6.29
N SER A 63 -20.10 5.91 -6.89
CA SER A 63 -20.63 4.62 -7.32
C SER A 63 -19.56 3.52 -7.29
N ASN A 64 -20.00 2.27 -7.13
CA ASN A 64 -19.12 1.10 -7.13
C ASN A 64 -18.43 0.92 -8.47
N GLU A 65 -19.07 1.35 -9.54
CA GLU A 65 -18.60 1.26 -10.93
C GLU A 65 -17.41 2.19 -11.14
N ALA A 66 -17.47 3.42 -10.58
CA ALA A 66 -16.34 4.33 -10.59
C ALA A 66 -15.14 3.78 -9.79
N ALA A 67 -15.41 3.20 -8.61
CA ALA A 67 -14.36 2.55 -7.80
C ALA A 67 -13.72 1.37 -8.55
N LYS A 68 -14.52 0.50 -9.18
CA LYS A 68 -14.04 -0.62 -10.00
C LYS A 68 -13.13 -0.15 -11.14
N VAL A 69 -13.52 0.89 -11.88
CA VAL A 69 -12.69 1.46 -12.96
C VAL A 69 -11.39 2.03 -12.39
N SER A 70 -11.44 2.70 -11.24
CA SER A 70 -10.26 3.22 -10.56
C SER A 70 -9.28 2.11 -10.17
N LEU A 71 -9.78 0.95 -9.73
CA LEU A 71 -8.93 -0.21 -9.44
C LEU A 71 -8.29 -0.77 -10.71
N GLN A 72 -9.08 -0.96 -11.77
CA GLN A 72 -8.61 -1.51 -13.05
C GLN A 72 -7.55 -0.63 -13.72
N THR A 73 -7.61 0.68 -13.49
CA THR A 73 -6.64 1.65 -14.02
C THR A 73 -5.41 1.84 -13.12
N GLY A 74 -5.37 1.22 -11.94
CA GLY A 74 -4.28 1.37 -10.96
C GLY A 74 -4.28 2.72 -10.24
N ALA A 75 -5.38 3.47 -10.28
CA ALA A 75 -5.50 4.75 -9.57
C ALA A 75 -5.68 4.57 -8.05
N VAL A 76 -6.21 3.42 -7.63
CA VAL A 76 -6.29 2.96 -6.23
C VAL A 76 -5.68 1.56 -6.11
N ASP A 77 -5.22 1.21 -4.92
CA ASP A 77 -4.58 -0.09 -4.64
C ASP A 77 -5.61 -1.17 -4.25
N MET A 78 -6.74 -0.75 -3.69
CA MET A 78 -7.83 -1.62 -3.25
C MET A 78 -9.16 -0.86 -3.33
N ILE A 79 -10.28 -1.59 -3.45
CA ILE A 79 -11.62 -1.04 -3.25
C ILE A 79 -12.40 -1.86 -2.23
N VAL A 80 -13.35 -1.21 -1.56
CA VAL A 80 -14.40 -1.91 -0.82
C VAL A 80 -15.75 -1.56 -1.43
N VAL A 81 -16.59 -2.58 -1.59
CA VAL A 81 -17.92 -2.50 -2.18
C VAL A 81 -18.89 -3.03 -1.14
N ASP A 82 -19.85 -2.20 -0.73
CA ASP A 82 -21.01 -2.61 0.08
C ASP A 82 -22.02 -3.43 -0.74
#